data_AF-A0A165ICT2-F1
#
_entry.id   AF-A0A165ICT2-F1
#
_cell.length_a   1.000
_cell.length_b   1.000
_cell.length_c   1.000
_cell.angle_alpha   90.00
_cell.angle_beta   90.00
_cell.angle_gamma   90.00
#
_symmetry.space_group_name_H-M   'P 1'
#
loop_
_entity.id
_entity.type
_entity.pdbx_description
1 polymer ?
#
loop_
_entity_poly.entity_id
_entity_poly.type
_entity_poly.pdbx_seq_one_letter_code
_entity_poly.pdbx_strand_id
1 'polypeptide(L)'
;MVKSTLIVRASDALPLAASVDDEQTEQSLQEHKQQAKLVFRRITPNSEPRCSIESGQYTLHYLIADNVVYLVITDKSYPRKLAFSYLDELSKEFAVSYGAKVEAVRKPYAFVGFDTFMGKTARLYQDTRTANAASSSMDKLNGELQDVTRIMTKNMEELLWRGDSLDRMSHLSTSLRSESEKYRKAARNINIQAMIRQYAPIIAIVLFLIIFLWWRFS
;
A
#
# COMPACT_ATOMS: atom_id res chain seq x y z
N MET A 1 -2.29 -7.02 13.36
CA MET A 1 -2.32 -7.45 11.95
C MET A 1 -2.02 -6.25 11.05
N VAL A 2 -1.67 -6.50 9.78
CA VAL A 2 -1.56 -5.45 8.74
C VAL A 2 -2.95 -4.93 8.40
N LYS A 3 -3.12 -3.60 8.37
CA LYS A 3 -4.41 -2.95 8.12
C LYS A 3 -4.44 -2.15 6.83
N SER A 4 -3.42 -1.34 6.56
CA SER A 4 -3.36 -0.49 5.36
C SER A 4 -1.91 -0.24 4.96
N THR A 5 -1.65 -0.11 3.66
CA THR A 5 -0.31 0.12 3.11
C THR A 5 -0.33 1.28 2.11
N LEU A 6 0.68 2.14 2.18
CA LEU A 6 0.87 3.29 1.30
C LEU A 6 2.30 3.29 0.76
N ILE A 7 2.44 3.48 -0.54
CA ILE A 7 3.73 3.62 -1.22
C ILE A 7 3.77 5.00 -1.86
N VAL A 8 4.77 5.79 -1.51
CA VAL A 8 4.93 7.17 -2.01
C VAL A 8 6.36 7.40 -2.47
N ARG A 9 6.57 8.34 -3.38
CA ARG A 9 7.91 8.79 -3.76
C ARG A 9 8.48 9.71 -2.67
N ALA A 10 9.71 9.49 -2.25
CA ALA A 10 10.32 10.20 -1.12
C ALA A 10 10.61 11.68 -1.44
N SER A 11 10.90 12.01 -2.71
CA SER A 11 11.25 13.38 -3.12
C SER A 11 10.11 14.40 -3.00
N ASP A 12 8.86 13.98 -3.22
CA ASP A 12 7.70 14.89 -3.31
C ASP A 12 6.43 14.34 -2.62
N ALA A 13 6.54 13.22 -1.92
CA ALA A 13 5.42 12.50 -1.30
C ALA A 13 4.30 12.13 -2.31
N LEU A 14 4.61 12.00 -3.60
CA LEU A 14 3.64 11.61 -4.62
C LEU A 14 3.12 10.19 -4.34
N PRO A 15 1.80 9.97 -4.18
CA PRO A 15 1.26 8.63 -4.02
C PRO A 15 1.51 7.77 -5.25
N LEU A 16 2.12 6.60 -5.07
CA LEU A 16 2.49 5.68 -6.13
C LEU A 16 1.51 4.50 -6.21
N ALA A 17 1.22 3.88 -5.06
CA ALA A 17 0.28 2.78 -4.90
C ALA A 17 -0.26 2.74 -3.45
N ALA A 18 -1.41 2.09 -3.24
CA ALA A 18 -2.01 1.90 -1.92
C ALA A 18 -2.74 0.55 -1.81
N SER A 19 -2.93 0.01 -0.61
CA SER A 19 -3.84 -1.13 -0.43
C SER A 19 -5.30 -0.70 -0.68
N VAL A 20 -6.13 -1.66 -1.09
CA VAL A 20 -7.59 -1.48 -1.13
C VAL A 20 -8.14 -1.89 0.23
N ASP A 21 -8.62 -0.91 0.99
CA ASP A 21 -9.16 -1.11 2.32
C ASP A 21 -10.70 -1.21 2.26
N ASP A 22 -11.31 -1.98 3.16
CA ASP A 22 -12.76 -2.01 3.31
C ASP A 22 -13.29 -0.74 4.00
N GLU A 23 -14.61 -0.50 3.93
CA GLU A 23 -15.20 0.73 4.45
C GLU A 23 -14.99 0.89 5.97
N GLN A 24 -14.98 -0.20 6.72
CA GLN A 24 -14.76 -0.18 8.16
C GLN A 24 -13.31 0.20 8.51
N THR A 25 -12.35 -0.34 7.76
CA THR A 25 -10.93 -0.04 7.89
C THR A 25 -10.65 1.40 7.47
N GLU A 26 -11.27 1.89 6.40
CA GLU A 26 -11.13 3.28 5.95
C GLU A 26 -11.61 4.28 7.02
N GLN A 27 -12.76 4.00 7.65
CA GLN A 27 -13.31 4.84 8.71
C GLN A 27 -12.45 4.80 9.97
N SER A 28 -12.04 3.60 10.40
CA SER A 28 -11.25 3.44 11.64
C SER A 28 -9.83 3.98 11.54
N LEU A 29 -9.25 4.02 10.33
CA LEU A 29 -7.88 4.50 10.10
C LEU A 29 -7.79 5.93 9.55
N GLN A 30 -8.91 6.67 9.46
CA GLN A 30 -8.91 7.99 8.83
C GLN A 30 -7.85 8.92 9.44
N GLU A 31 -7.74 8.96 10.77
CA GLU A 31 -6.73 9.73 11.49
C GLU A 31 -5.31 9.20 11.22
N HIS A 32 -5.08 7.89 11.32
CA HIS A 32 -3.76 7.28 11.09
C HIS A 32 -3.25 7.48 9.66
N LYS A 33 -4.16 7.51 8.67
CA LYS A 33 -3.82 7.85 7.28
C LYS A 33 -3.44 9.33 7.12
N GLN A 34 -4.02 10.23 7.91
CA GLN A 34 -3.59 11.63 7.94
C GLN A 34 -2.21 11.78 8.54
N GLN A 35 -1.97 11.08 9.63
CA GLN A 35 -0.67 11.03 10.27
C GLN A 35 0.39 10.45 9.33
N ALA A 36 0.08 9.39 8.57
CA ALA A 36 0.97 8.85 7.55
C ALA A 36 1.38 9.90 6.50
N LYS A 37 0.42 10.71 6.02
CA LYS A 37 0.72 11.84 5.13
C LYS A 37 1.64 12.88 5.77
N LEU A 38 1.45 13.19 7.05
CA LEU A 38 2.34 14.09 7.78
C LEU A 38 3.75 13.50 7.93
N VAL A 39 3.85 12.20 8.16
CA VAL A 39 5.13 11.47 8.20
C VAL A 39 5.85 11.61 6.85
N PHE A 40 5.18 11.35 5.73
CA PHE A 40 5.79 11.49 4.40
C PHE A 40 6.34 12.89 4.13
N ARG A 41 5.64 13.94 4.56
CA ARG A 41 6.08 15.33 4.39
C ARG A 41 7.27 15.72 5.28
N ARG A 42 7.53 14.95 6.34
CA ARG A 42 8.62 15.19 7.30
C ARG A 42 9.82 14.28 7.05
N ILE A 43 9.69 13.27 6.21
CA ILE A 43 10.82 12.47 5.76
C ILE A 43 11.75 13.37 4.93
N THR A 44 13.02 13.34 5.30
CA THR A 44 14.11 14.07 4.66
C THR A 44 15.21 13.07 4.27
N PRO A 45 16.17 13.45 3.41
CA PRO A 45 17.31 12.57 3.07
C PRO A 45 18.14 12.08 4.27
N ASN A 46 18.10 12.80 5.39
CA ASN A 46 18.81 12.44 6.63
C ASN A 46 17.94 11.61 7.60
N SER A 47 16.72 11.23 7.20
CA SER A 47 15.83 10.43 8.03
C SER A 47 16.31 8.98 8.08
N GLU A 48 16.10 8.33 9.22
CA GLU A 48 16.39 6.91 9.38
C GLU A 48 15.66 6.09 8.30
N PRO A 49 16.32 5.14 7.63
CA PRO A 49 15.70 4.38 6.55
C PRO A 49 14.59 3.45 7.05
N ARG A 50 14.59 3.11 8.35
CA ARG A 50 13.57 2.26 8.99
C ARG A 50 13.16 2.89 10.31
N CYS A 51 11.85 3.10 10.51
CA CYS A 51 11.33 3.66 11.75
C CYS A 51 9.94 3.11 12.04
N SER A 52 9.64 2.97 13.33
CA SER A 52 8.29 2.70 13.83
C SER A 52 7.76 3.95 14.54
N ILE A 53 6.50 4.30 14.31
CA ILE A 53 5.86 5.45 14.92
C ILE A 53 4.58 4.96 15.62
N GLU A 54 4.56 5.05 16.94
CA GLU A 54 3.40 4.63 17.74
C GLU A 54 2.30 5.69 17.71
N SER A 55 1.07 5.28 17.43
CA SER A 55 -0.10 6.17 17.39
C SER A 55 -1.33 5.46 17.99
N GLY A 56 -1.53 5.62 19.30
CA GLY A 56 -2.65 5.01 20.02
C GLY A 56 -2.69 3.48 19.89
N GLN A 57 -3.75 2.96 19.26
CA GLN A 57 -3.99 1.52 19.06
C GLN A 57 -3.22 0.93 17.87
N TYR A 58 -2.60 1.77 17.05
CA TYR A 58 -1.88 1.36 15.84
C TYR A 58 -0.41 1.78 15.89
N THR A 59 0.37 1.21 15.00
CA THR A 59 1.77 1.58 14.78
C THR A 59 2.00 1.73 13.28
N LEU A 60 2.64 2.84 12.90
CA LEU A 60 3.03 3.12 11.53
C LEU A 60 4.49 2.70 11.37
N HIS A 61 4.76 1.73 10.53
CA HIS A 61 6.12 1.33 10.18
C HIS A 61 6.44 1.85 8.78
N TYR A 62 7.59 2.49 8.61
CA TYR A 62 8.05 2.88 7.27
C TYR A 62 9.45 2.36 6.96
N LEU A 63 9.67 2.08 5.68
CA LEU A 63 10.93 1.71 5.06
C LEU A 63 11.19 2.67 3.88
N ILE A 64 12.38 3.25 3.82
CA ILE A 64 12.85 4.09 2.71
C ILE A 64 13.86 3.28 1.90
N ALA A 65 13.60 3.11 0.60
CA ALA A 65 14.50 2.44 -0.33
C ALA A 65 14.35 3.08 -1.73
N ASP A 66 15.47 3.35 -2.41
CA ASP A 66 15.50 3.82 -3.81
C ASP A 66 14.54 4.98 -4.14
N ASN A 67 14.54 6.04 -3.31
CA ASN A 67 13.64 7.19 -3.42
C ASN A 67 12.13 6.84 -3.29
N VAL A 68 11.80 5.70 -2.71
CA VAL A 68 10.44 5.26 -2.39
C VAL A 68 10.29 5.04 -0.90
N VAL A 69 9.18 5.51 -0.33
CA VAL A 69 8.78 5.25 1.05
C VAL A 69 7.63 4.26 1.04
N TYR A 70 7.84 3.14 1.71
CA TYR A 70 6.84 2.11 1.96
C TYR A 70 6.37 2.25 3.40
N LEU A 71 5.09 2.47 3.62
CA LEU A 71 4.50 2.61 4.95
C LEU A 71 3.36 1.62 5.14
N VAL A 72 3.36 0.95 6.29
CA VAL A 72 2.28 0.05 6.70
C VAL A 72 1.72 0.49 8.05
N ILE A 73 0.40 0.46 8.16
CA ILE A 73 -0.33 0.64 9.42
C ILE A 73 -0.68 -0.75 9.94
N THR A 74 -0.29 -1.03 11.18
CA THR A 74 -0.57 -2.30 11.86
C THR A 74 -1.19 -2.05 13.23
N ASP A 75 -1.88 -3.06 13.79
CA ASP A 75 -2.22 -3.02 15.22
C ASP A 75 -0.95 -2.92 16.06
N LYS A 76 -1.02 -2.24 17.21
CA LYS A 76 0.11 -2.09 18.14
C LYS A 76 0.71 -3.43 18.62
N SER A 77 -0.11 -4.47 18.73
CA SER A 77 0.32 -5.82 19.13
C SER A 77 1.04 -6.60 18.03
N TYR A 78 1.08 -6.08 16.80
CA TYR A 78 1.68 -6.79 15.67
C TYR A 78 3.21 -6.80 15.77
N PRO A 79 3.88 -7.95 15.58
CA PRO A 79 5.33 -8.03 15.71
C PRO A 79 6.06 -7.14 14.69
N ARG A 80 6.91 -6.25 15.20
CA ARG A 80 7.72 -5.33 14.38
C ARG A 80 8.52 -6.06 13.30
N LYS A 81 9.12 -7.21 13.65
CA LYS A 81 9.90 -8.04 12.71
C LYS A 81 9.06 -8.43 11.48
N LEU A 82 7.80 -8.82 11.69
CA LEU A 82 6.91 -9.19 10.61
C LEU A 82 6.49 -7.97 9.77
N ALA A 83 6.28 -6.81 10.40
CA ALA A 83 5.96 -5.57 9.68
C ALA A 83 7.08 -5.16 8.72
N PHE A 84 8.34 -5.21 9.17
CA PHE A 84 9.48 -4.88 8.29
C PHE A 84 9.79 -5.96 7.26
N SER A 85 9.58 -7.24 7.58
CA SER A 85 9.67 -8.31 6.59
C SER A 85 8.64 -8.12 5.48
N TYR A 86 7.41 -7.76 5.83
CA TYR A 86 6.36 -7.39 4.87
C TYR A 86 6.78 -6.20 3.99
N LEU A 87 7.28 -5.11 4.58
CA LEU A 87 7.73 -3.94 3.83
C LEU A 87 8.93 -4.24 2.91
N ASP A 88 9.85 -5.08 3.36
CA ASP A 88 11.02 -5.50 2.59
C ASP A 88 10.61 -6.28 1.33
N GLU A 89 9.68 -7.23 1.47
CA GLU A 89 9.12 -7.99 0.35
C GLU A 89 8.40 -7.09 -0.66
N LEU A 90 7.62 -6.11 -0.17
CA LEU A 90 7.01 -5.11 -1.04
C LEU A 90 8.05 -4.25 -1.75
N SER A 91 9.13 -3.87 -1.07
CA SER A 91 10.16 -3.01 -1.65
C SER A 91 10.89 -3.71 -2.79
N LYS A 92 11.26 -4.98 -2.59
CA LYS A 92 11.94 -5.82 -3.59
C LYS A 92 11.09 -6.02 -4.83
N GLU A 93 9.82 -6.41 -4.66
CA GLU A 93 8.93 -6.62 -5.80
C GLU A 93 8.61 -5.31 -6.53
N PHE A 94 8.39 -4.22 -5.80
CA PHE A 94 8.11 -2.92 -6.40
C PHE A 94 9.30 -2.38 -7.19
N ALA A 95 10.52 -2.54 -6.67
CA ALA A 95 11.75 -2.14 -7.36
C ALA A 95 11.91 -2.91 -8.68
N VAL A 96 11.67 -4.22 -8.67
CA VAL A 96 11.73 -5.07 -9.88
C VAL A 96 10.65 -4.68 -10.91
N SER A 97 9.41 -4.49 -10.46
CA SER A 97 8.28 -4.24 -11.35
C SER A 97 8.22 -2.80 -11.89
N TYR A 98 8.58 -1.81 -11.05
CA TYR A 98 8.30 -0.40 -11.31
C TYR A 98 9.47 0.57 -11.06
N GLY A 99 10.57 0.13 -10.44
CA GLY A 99 11.66 1.00 -9.98
C GLY A 99 12.14 2.02 -11.02
N ALA A 100 12.43 1.56 -12.25
CA ALA A 100 12.90 2.42 -13.34
C ALA A 100 11.88 3.48 -13.80
N LYS A 101 10.59 3.32 -13.48
CA LYS A 101 9.49 4.22 -13.90
C LYS A 101 9.12 5.25 -12.83
N VAL A 102 9.62 5.10 -11.60
CA VAL A 102 9.22 5.92 -10.44
C VAL A 102 9.51 7.40 -10.67
N GLU A 103 10.69 7.74 -11.19
CA GLU A 103 11.10 9.13 -11.43
C GLU A 103 10.29 9.82 -12.53
N ALA A 104 9.91 9.08 -13.57
CA ALA A 104 9.19 9.63 -14.71
C ALA A 104 7.71 9.93 -14.42
N VAL A 105 7.14 9.29 -13.40
CA VAL A 105 5.72 9.41 -13.07
C VAL A 105 5.40 10.77 -12.44
N ARG A 106 4.32 11.39 -12.93
CA ARG A 106 3.77 12.65 -12.40
C ARG A 106 2.33 12.51 -11.90
N LYS A 107 1.64 11.46 -12.29
CA LYS A 107 0.25 11.20 -11.91
C LYS A 107 0.21 10.42 -10.58
N PRO A 108 -0.62 10.84 -9.60
CA PRO A 108 -0.86 10.05 -8.40
C PRO A 108 -1.44 8.68 -8.73
N TYR A 109 -1.04 7.67 -7.96
CA TYR A 109 -1.47 6.29 -8.09
C TYR A 109 -1.20 5.72 -9.50
N ALA A 110 -0.03 6.02 -10.07
CA ALA A 110 0.35 5.49 -11.38
C ALA A 110 0.50 3.95 -11.38
N PHE A 111 0.75 3.34 -10.22
CA PHE A 111 1.03 1.92 -10.07
C PHE A 111 -0.08 1.18 -9.30
N VAL A 112 -1.36 1.54 -9.53
CA VAL A 112 -2.53 0.92 -8.88
C VAL A 112 -2.53 -0.60 -9.01
N GLY A 113 -2.04 -1.16 -10.12
CA GLY A 113 -1.97 -2.62 -10.32
C GLY A 113 -1.09 -3.38 -9.33
N PHE A 114 -0.29 -2.67 -8.52
CA PHE A 114 0.47 -3.28 -7.41
C PHE A 114 -0.42 -3.66 -6.21
N ASP A 115 -1.67 -3.18 -6.17
CA ASP A 115 -2.65 -3.49 -5.11
C ASP A 115 -2.87 -4.99 -4.88
N THR A 116 -2.86 -5.76 -5.95
CA THR A 116 -3.11 -7.18 -5.95
C THR A 116 -1.97 -7.93 -5.27
N PHE A 117 -0.73 -7.50 -5.52
CA PHE A 117 0.45 -8.04 -4.84
C PHE A 117 0.45 -7.64 -3.36
N MET A 118 0.17 -6.37 -3.04
CA MET A 118 0.04 -5.92 -1.64
C MET A 118 -1.04 -6.69 -0.89
N GLY A 119 -2.22 -6.90 -1.48
CA GLY A 119 -3.32 -7.64 -0.85
C GLY A 119 -3.00 -9.11 -0.61
N LYS A 120 -2.33 -9.79 -1.56
CA LYS A 120 -1.88 -11.18 -1.39
C LYS A 120 -0.84 -11.30 -0.28
N THR A 121 0.16 -10.41 -0.30
CA THR A 121 1.23 -10.39 0.69
C THR A 121 0.68 -10.05 2.07
N ALA A 122 -0.21 -9.06 2.19
CA ALA A 122 -0.84 -8.71 3.46
C ALA A 122 -1.58 -9.89 4.09
N ARG A 123 -2.29 -10.70 3.30
CA ARG A 123 -2.96 -11.93 3.78
C ARG A 123 -1.97 -12.98 4.27
N LEU A 124 -0.85 -13.17 3.57
CA LEU A 124 0.21 -14.08 4.02
C LEU A 124 0.78 -13.66 5.38
N TYR A 125 0.88 -12.34 5.62
CA TYR A 125 1.40 -11.75 6.85
C TYR A 125 0.33 -11.51 7.94
N GLN A 126 -0.95 -11.79 7.67
CA GLN A 126 -2.03 -11.73 8.66
C GLN A 126 -1.97 -12.88 9.66
N ASP A 127 -1.73 -14.10 9.17
CA ASP A 127 -1.54 -15.27 10.01
C ASP A 127 -0.10 -15.33 10.49
N THR A 128 0.16 -14.95 11.74
CA THR A 128 1.50 -14.92 12.32
C THR A 128 2.18 -16.28 12.31
N ARG A 129 1.42 -17.39 12.33
CA ARG A 129 1.97 -18.75 12.26
C ARG A 129 2.47 -19.08 10.86
N THR A 130 1.70 -18.69 9.84
CA THR A 130 2.08 -18.84 8.43
C THR A 130 3.18 -17.85 8.04
N ALA A 131 3.16 -16.61 8.57
CA ALA A 131 4.20 -15.61 8.34
C ALA A 131 5.54 -16.01 8.98
N ASN A 132 5.52 -16.62 10.17
CA ASN A 132 6.71 -17.20 10.78
C ASN A 132 7.25 -18.38 9.95
N ALA A 133 6.39 -19.22 9.37
CA ALA A 133 6.81 -20.29 8.48
C ALA A 133 7.32 -19.79 7.10
N ALA A 134 6.71 -18.74 6.55
CA ALA A 134 7.15 -18.08 5.31
C ALA A 134 8.51 -17.40 5.50
N SER A 135 8.70 -16.69 6.62
CA SER A 135 10.01 -16.14 6.99
C SER A 135 11.06 -17.21 7.29
N SER A 136 10.67 -18.38 7.82
CA SER A 136 11.58 -19.52 8.05
C SER A 136 11.95 -20.27 6.76
N SER A 137 11.03 -20.45 5.80
CA SER A 137 11.38 -20.98 4.46
C SER A 137 12.29 -20.04 3.65
N MET A 138 12.39 -18.78 4.08
CA MET A 138 13.29 -17.75 3.55
C MET A 138 14.55 -17.57 4.41
N ASP A 139 15.02 -18.62 5.10
CA ASP A 139 16.23 -18.65 5.94
C ASP A 139 17.53 -18.17 5.26
N LYS A 140 17.54 -17.94 3.94
CA LYS A 140 18.65 -17.30 3.21
C LYS A 140 18.67 -15.76 3.33
N LEU A 141 17.61 -15.14 3.84
CA LEU A 141 17.51 -13.69 4.15
C LEU A 141 17.66 -13.39 5.65
N ASN A 142 18.08 -14.36 6.47
CA ASN A 142 18.26 -14.19 7.92
C ASN A 142 19.39 -13.21 8.30
N GLY A 143 20.28 -12.85 7.38
CA GLY A 143 21.34 -11.87 7.64
C GLY A 143 20.83 -10.44 7.84
N GLU A 144 19.74 -10.04 7.17
CA GLU A 144 19.25 -8.65 7.17
C GLU A 144 18.12 -8.40 8.21
N LEU A 145 17.44 -9.46 8.66
CA LEU A 145 16.30 -9.39 9.59
C LEU A 145 16.69 -9.46 11.08
N GLN A 146 17.97 -9.71 11.42
CA GLN A 146 18.43 -9.74 12.82
C GLN A 146 18.48 -8.35 13.48
N ASP A 147 18.41 -7.26 12.70
CA ASP A 147 18.62 -5.89 13.16
C ASP A 147 17.34 -5.09 13.46
N VAL A 148 16.22 -5.76 13.73
CA VAL A 148 14.96 -5.08 14.13
C VAL A 148 15.13 -4.30 15.44
N THR A 149 16.11 -4.67 16.27
CA THR A 149 16.47 -3.99 17.53
C THR A 149 17.06 -2.60 17.32
N ARG A 150 17.66 -2.31 16.15
CA ARG A 150 18.21 -0.98 15.80
C ARG A 150 17.16 -0.02 15.25
N ILE A 151 15.93 -0.48 15.02
CA ILE A 151 14.87 0.34 14.43
C ILE A 151 14.39 1.37 15.45
N MET A 152 14.56 2.65 15.08
CA MET A 152 14.10 3.77 15.89
C MET A 152 12.59 3.69 16.08
N THR A 153 12.15 3.92 17.32
CA THR A 153 10.73 4.06 17.66
C THR A 153 10.50 5.50 18.07
N LYS A 154 9.51 6.14 17.44
CA LYS A 154 9.07 7.49 17.77
C LYS A 154 7.61 7.45 18.19
N ASN A 155 7.18 8.44 18.95
CA ASN A 155 5.79 8.62 19.29
C ASN A 155 5.14 9.65 18.33
N MET A 156 3.89 9.38 17.92
CA MET A 156 3.17 10.25 16.99
C MET A 156 2.88 11.62 17.59
N GLU A 157 2.50 11.69 18.86
CA GLU A 157 2.25 12.95 19.54
C GLU A 157 3.52 13.82 19.54
N GLU A 158 4.67 13.27 19.93
CA GLU A 158 5.96 13.97 19.90
C GLU A 158 6.31 14.47 18.48
N LEU A 159 6.06 13.63 17.48
CA LEU A 159 6.24 13.99 16.09
C LEU A 159 5.32 15.15 15.73
N LEU A 160 4.05 15.14 16.10
CA LEU A 160 3.11 16.23 15.81
C LEU A 160 3.47 17.55 16.52
N TRP A 161 3.88 17.51 17.79
CA TRP A 161 4.20 18.70 18.61
C TRP A 161 5.40 19.50 18.10
N ARG A 162 6.36 18.85 17.41
CA ARG A 162 7.53 19.55 16.87
C ARG A 162 7.23 20.44 15.66
N GLY A 163 5.99 20.53 15.19
CA GLY A 163 5.66 21.30 14.00
C GLY A 163 4.18 21.53 13.75
N ASP A 164 3.48 22.23 14.66
CA ASP A 164 2.31 23.08 14.34
C ASP A 164 1.17 22.42 13.52
N SER A 165 1.06 21.08 13.53
CA SER A 165 0.31 20.31 12.52
C SER A 165 -1.10 19.86 12.91
N LEU A 166 -1.59 20.26 14.09
CA LEU A 166 -2.89 19.85 14.61
C LEU A 166 -4.04 20.51 13.81
N ASP A 167 -3.95 21.81 13.52
CA ASP A 167 -4.93 22.55 12.69
C ASP A 167 -4.94 22.10 11.21
N ARG A 168 -3.80 21.61 10.71
CA ARG A 168 -3.66 21.15 9.32
C ARG A 168 -4.29 19.78 9.07
N MET A 169 -4.59 19.01 10.11
CA MET A 169 -5.19 17.67 9.98
C MET A 169 -6.66 17.75 9.49
N SER A 170 -7.40 18.80 9.88
CA SER A 170 -8.80 19.00 9.49
C SER A 170 -8.97 19.13 7.96
N HIS A 171 -8.15 19.96 7.31
CA HIS A 171 -8.16 20.17 5.85
C HIS A 171 -7.64 18.94 5.08
N LEU A 172 -6.79 18.12 5.69
CA LEU A 172 -6.26 16.91 5.07
C LEU A 172 -7.34 15.81 4.93
N SER A 173 -8.34 15.78 5.83
CA SER A 173 -9.52 14.88 5.78
C SER A 173 -10.22 14.90 4.42
N THR A 174 -10.53 16.09 3.92
CA THR A 174 -11.27 16.27 2.67
C THR A 174 -10.46 15.78 1.47
N SER A 175 -9.14 16.02 1.48
CA SER A 175 -8.23 15.57 0.42
C SER A 175 -8.07 14.04 0.39
N LEU A 176 -8.02 13.39 1.56
CA LEU A 176 -7.93 11.94 1.67
C LEU A 176 -9.15 11.26 1.06
N ARG A 177 -10.35 11.73 1.42
CA ARG A 177 -11.58 11.15 0.87
C ARG A 177 -11.62 11.27 -0.66
N SER A 178 -11.20 12.42 -1.20
CA SER A 178 -11.10 12.62 -2.65
C SER A 178 -10.06 11.71 -3.31
N GLU A 179 -8.90 11.51 -2.67
CA GLU A 179 -7.84 10.64 -3.17
C GLU A 179 -8.20 9.14 -3.11
N SER A 180 -8.76 8.68 -1.99
CA SER A 180 -9.28 7.31 -1.83
C SER A 180 -10.35 7.02 -2.89
N GLU A 181 -11.24 7.97 -3.19
CA GLU A 181 -12.22 7.82 -4.27
C GLU A 181 -11.57 7.70 -5.66
N LYS A 182 -10.56 8.53 -5.96
CA LYS A 182 -9.81 8.45 -7.23
C LYS A 182 -9.12 7.10 -7.37
N TYR A 183 -8.52 6.61 -6.29
CA TYR A 183 -7.89 5.30 -6.26
C TYR A 183 -8.89 4.17 -6.52
N ARG A 184 -10.01 4.17 -5.78
CA ARG A 184 -11.08 3.18 -5.95
C ARG A 184 -11.65 3.18 -7.36
N LYS A 185 -11.83 4.35 -7.97
CA LYS A 185 -12.27 4.48 -9.37
C LYS A 185 -11.23 3.90 -10.34
N ALA A 186 -9.95 4.18 -10.13
CA ALA A 186 -8.87 3.63 -10.96
C ALA A 186 -8.78 2.10 -10.86
N ALA A 187 -8.79 1.55 -9.65
CA ALA A 187 -8.77 0.11 -9.41
C ALA A 187 -10.00 -0.58 -10.02
N ARG A 188 -11.19 0.01 -9.86
CA ARG A 188 -12.43 -0.51 -10.46
C ARG A 188 -12.37 -0.51 -11.98
N ASN A 189 -11.84 0.54 -12.61
CA ASN A 189 -11.75 0.61 -14.06
C ASN A 189 -10.81 -0.47 -14.62
N ILE A 190 -9.70 -0.75 -13.94
CA ILE A 190 -8.78 -1.84 -14.32
C ILE A 190 -9.50 -3.19 -14.23
N ASN A 191 -10.26 -3.43 -13.16
CA ASN A 191 -11.03 -4.67 -13.00
C ASN A 191 -12.12 -4.83 -14.07
N ILE A 192 -12.83 -3.76 -14.43
CA ILE A 192 -13.83 -3.79 -15.49
C ILE A 192 -13.18 -4.07 -16.85
N GLN A 193 -12.05 -3.42 -17.15
CA GLN A 193 -11.33 -3.63 -18.40
C GLN A 193 -10.82 -5.08 -18.53
N ALA A 194 -10.32 -5.66 -17.43
CA ALA A 194 -9.92 -7.06 -17.39
C ALA A 194 -11.10 -8.00 -17.65
N MET A 195 -12.24 -7.74 -17.01
CA MET A 195 -13.49 -8.49 -17.20
C MET A 195 -13.97 -8.40 -18.66
N ILE A 196 -14.02 -7.21 -19.24
CA ILE A 196 -14.40 -7.01 -20.65
C ILE A 196 -13.50 -7.83 -21.57
N ARG A 197 -12.18 -7.81 -21.36
CA ARG A 197 -11.23 -8.55 -22.20
C ARG A 197 -11.45 -10.07 -22.14
N GLN A 198 -11.86 -10.59 -20.99
CA GLN A 198 -12.13 -12.02 -20.78
C GLN A 198 -13.46 -12.45 -21.43
N TYR A 199 -14.53 -11.65 -21.30
CA TYR A 199 -15.86 -12.03 -21.77
C TYR A 199 -16.20 -11.57 -23.19
N ALA A 200 -15.52 -10.56 -23.74
CA ALA A 200 -15.72 -10.07 -25.10
C ALA A 200 -15.67 -11.17 -26.19
N PRO A 201 -14.69 -12.10 -26.23
CA PRO A 201 -14.67 -13.14 -27.26
C PRO A 201 -15.83 -14.14 -27.11
N ILE A 202 -16.24 -14.44 -25.88
CA ILE A 202 -17.36 -15.35 -25.61
C ILE A 202 -18.67 -14.71 -26.10
N ILE A 203 -18.89 -13.44 -25.76
CA ILE A 203 -20.08 -12.69 -26.20
C ILE A 203 -20.12 -12.59 -27.73
N ALA A 204 -18.97 -12.34 -28.38
CA ALA A 204 -18.89 -12.29 -29.84
C ALA A 204 -19.26 -13.62 -30.50
N ILE A 205 -18.79 -14.76 -29.97
CA ILE A 205 -19.14 -16.10 -30.48
C ILE A 205 -20.64 -16.37 -30.30
N VAL A 206 -21.20 -16.06 -29.13
CA VAL A 206 -22.65 -16.25 -28.86
C VAL A 206 -23.49 -15.38 -29.80
N LEU A 207 -23.12 -14.11 -29.99
CA LEU A 207 -23.80 -13.22 -30.94
C LEU A 207 -23.73 -13.75 -32.38
N PHE A 208 -22.56 -14.24 -32.79
CA PHE A 208 -22.38 -14.83 -34.12
C PHE A 208 -23.28 -16.04 -34.33
N LEU A 209 -23.37 -16.94 -33.33
CA LEU A 209 -24.26 -18.11 -33.38
C LEU A 209 -25.74 -17.71 -33.44
N ILE A 210 -26.17 -16.70 -32.68
CA ILE A 210 -27.54 -16.19 -32.70
C ILE A 210 -27.87 -15.63 -34.09
N ILE A 211 -27.00 -14.80 -34.66
CA ILE A 211 -27.19 -14.23 -35.99
C ILE A 211 -27.24 -15.33 -37.06
N PHE A 212 -26.35 -16.33 -36.96
CA PHE A 212 -26.32 -17.47 -37.89
C PHE A 212 -27.61 -18.30 -37.82
N LEU A 213 -28.11 -18.58 -36.61
CA LEU A 213 -29.36 -19.30 -36.43
C LEU A 213 -30.55 -18.49 -36.96
N TRP A 214 -30.58 -17.19 -36.71
CA TRP A 214 -31.66 -16.33 -37.20
C TRP A 214 -31.70 -16.27 -38.74
N TRP A 215 -30.53 -16.18 -39.38
CA TRP A 215 -30.41 -16.23 -40.84
C TRP A 215 -30.75 -17.60 -41.44
N ARG A 216 -30.50 -18.69 -40.69
CA ARG A 216 -30.75 -20.07 -41.17
C ARG A 216 -32.23 -20.48 -41.11
N PHE A 217 -32.99 -19.91 -40.18
CA PHE A 217 -34.39 -20.24 -39.88
C PHE A 217 -35.41 -19.16 -40.31
N SER A 218 -34.97 -18.05 -40.90
CA SER A 218 -35.80 -17.13 -41.70
C SER A 218 -35.67 -17.45 -43.18
#